data_AF-A0ABD2NGD8-F1
#
_entry.id   AF-A0ABD2NGD8-F1
#
_cell.length_a   1.000
_cell.length_b   1.000
_cell.length_c   1.000
_cell.angle_alpha   90.00
_cell.angle_beta   90.00
_cell.angle_gamma   90.00
#
_symmetry.space_group_name_H-M   'P 1'
#
loop_
_entity.id
_entity.type
_entity.pdbx_description
1 polymer ?
#
loop_
_entity_poly.entity_id
_entity_poly.type
_entity_poly.pdbx_seq_one_letter_code
_entity_poly.pdbx_strand_id
1 'polypeptide(L)'
;MNSEILSLFDVHAPYRAVTVRGARPPYITYNITQISKAKNDAYKIYLKSRSARHLDFYRQIRNYLVQAIRREKKAYINQQVNLNKNPKSQWKTLSKVNIHKNKKDNQIIPDIVSAENLNDFFLESLPC
;
A
#
# COMPACT_ATOMS: atom_id res chain seq x y z
N MET A 1 -39.18 -32.42 1.97
CA MET A 1 -37.83 -32.82 1.50
C MET A 1 -36.89 -31.65 1.27
N ASN A 2 -37.27 -30.56 0.58
CA ASN A 2 -36.34 -29.43 0.40
C ASN A 2 -36.06 -28.61 1.69
N SER A 3 -37.00 -28.55 2.63
CA SER A 3 -36.87 -27.76 3.86
C SER A 3 -35.81 -28.31 4.84
N GLU A 4 -35.71 -29.64 4.96
CA GLU A 4 -34.75 -30.28 5.87
C GLU A 4 -33.30 -30.09 5.38
N ILE A 5 -33.09 -30.22 4.06
CA ILE A 5 -31.79 -29.99 3.44
C ILE A 5 -31.34 -28.54 3.64
N LEU A 6 -32.25 -27.58 3.47
CA LEU A 6 -31.95 -26.16 3.72
C LEU A 6 -31.61 -25.90 5.19
N SER A 7 -32.34 -26.52 6.13
CA SER A 7 -32.05 -26.38 7.57
C SER A 7 -30.68 -26.94 7.95
N LEU A 8 -30.24 -28.02 7.29
CA LEU A 8 -28.92 -28.60 7.49
C LEU A 8 -27.82 -27.67 6.95
N PHE A 9 -28.06 -27.03 5.81
CA PHE A 9 -27.15 -26.02 5.26
C PHE A 9 -27.06 -24.78 6.15
N ASP A 10 -28.15 -24.32 6.75
CA ASP A 10 -28.09 -23.17 7.68
C ASP A 10 -27.26 -23.47 8.94
N VAL A 11 -27.21 -24.73 9.39
CA VAL A 11 -26.39 -25.15 10.54
C VAL A 11 -24.92 -25.34 10.16
N HIS A 12 -24.64 -26.05 9.06
CA HIS A 12 -23.27 -26.45 8.70
C HIS A 12 -22.57 -25.49 7.73
N ALA A 13 -23.32 -24.71 6.95
CA ALA A 13 -22.82 -23.76 5.97
C ALA A 13 -23.69 -22.48 5.92
N PRO A 14 -23.87 -21.79 7.08
CA PRO A 14 -24.69 -20.59 7.14
C PRO A 14 -24.22 -19.53 6.15
N TYR A 15 -25.17 -18.83 5.54
CA TYR A 15 -24.85 -17.71 4.67
C TYR A 15 -24.13 -16.61 5.47
N ARG A 16 -22.90 -16.28 5.07
CA ARG A 16 -22.10 -15.23 5.69
C ARG A 16 -21.91 -14.09 4.70
N ALA A 17 -22.39 -12.91 5.06
CA ALA A 17 -22.08 -11.69 4.32
C ALA A 17 -20.62 -11.30 4.61
N VAL A 18 -19.77 -11.35 3.58
CA VAL A 18 -18.37 -10.92 3.68
C VAL A 18 -18.22 -9.59 2.96
N THR A 19 -17.78 -8.56 3.67
CA THR A 19 -17.39 -7.31 3.02
C THR A 19 -16.01 -7.48 2.40
N VAL A 20 -15.95 -7.51 1.06
CA VAL A 20 -14.67 -7.44 0.36
C VAL A 20 -14.09 -6.04 0.52
N ARG A 21 -13.13 -5.89 1.44
CA ARG A 21 -12.48 -4.60 1.73
C ARG A 21 -11.22 -4.44 0.88
N GLY A 22 -11.16 -3.35 0.13
CA GLY A 22 -9.96 -2.88 -0.55
C GLY A 22 -9.80 -3.44 -1.96
N ALA A 23 -9.84 -2.56 -2.95
CA ALA A 23 -9.43 -2.90 -4.30
C ALA A 23 -7.92 -3.19 -4.33
N ARG A 24 -7.53 -4.19 -5.11
CA ARG A 24 -6.11 -4.44 -5.38
C ARG A 24 -5.47 -3.17 -5.94
N PRO A 25 -4.31 -2.72 -5.41
CA PRO A 25 -3.70 -1.51 -5.93
C PRO A 25 -3.36 -1.67 -7.42
N PRO A 26 -3.62 -0.65 -8.24
CA PRO A 26 -3.53 -0.76 -9.70
C PRO A 26 -2.10 -0.98 -10.20
N TYR A 27 -1.09 -0.63 -9.40
CA TYR A 27 0.33 -0.86 -9.69
C TYR A 27 0.82 -2.29 -9.35
N ILE A 28 -0.05 -3.18 -8.85
CA ILE A 28 0.32 -4.58 -8.59
C ILE A 28 0.03 -5.42 -9.84
N THR A 29 1.01 -5.46 -10.74
CA THR A 29 0.97 -6.22 -12.00
C THR A 29 1.07 -7.74 -11.80
N TYR A 30 0.90 -8.50 -12.89
CA TYR A 30 1.13 -9.94 -12.90
C TYR A 30 2.56 -10.27 -12.44
N ASN A 31 3.56 -9.52 -12.93
CA ASN A 31 4.97 -9.72 -12.60
C ASN A 31 5.24 -9.60 -11.09
N ILE A 32 4.70 -8.57 -10.44
CA ILE A 32 4.81 -8.41 -8.97
C ILE A 32 4.21 -9.61 -8.24
N THR A 33 3.13 -10.18 -8.78
CA THR A 33 2.50 -11.38 -8.21
C THR A 33 3.42 -12.59 -8.31
N GLN A 34 4.08 -12.77 -9.45
CA GLN A 34 5.02 -13.87 -9.66
C GLN A 34 6.24 -13.75 -8.74
N ILE A 35 6.79 -12.53 -8.60
CA ILE A 35 7.90 -12.28 -7.67
C ILE A 35 7.46 -12.55 -6.21
N SER A 36 6.24 -12.17 -5.84
CA SER A 36 5.67 -12.47 -4.52
C SER A 36 5.54 -13.97 -4.26
N LYS A 37 5.11 -14.75 -5.27
CA LYS A 37 5.09 -16.22 -5.21
C LYS A 37 6.50 -16.79 -5.03
N ALA A 38 7.45 -16.38 -5.85
CA ALA A 38 8.85 -16.80 -5.76
C ALA A 38 9.45 -16.50 -4.37
N LYS A 39 9.15 -15.34 -3.79
CA LYS A 39 9.54 -14.97 -2.42
C LYS A 39 8.96 -15.95 -1.38
N ASN A 40 7.69 -16.33 -1.51
CA ASN A 40 7.05 -17.28 -0.61
C ASN A 40 7.66 -18.68 -0.75
N ASP A 41 7.96 -19.11 -1.98
CA ASP A 41 8.57 -20.42 -2.22
C ASP A 41 10.02 -20.48 -1.72
N ALA A 42 10.81 -19.43 -1.91
CA ALA A 42 12.13 -19.30 -1.31
C ALA A 42 12.09 -19.36 0.23
N TYR A 43 11.06 -18.76 0.85
CA TYR A 43 10.86 -18.85 2.30
C TYR A 43 10.53 -20.27 2.76
N LYS A 44 9.66 -20.99 2.03
CA LYS A 44 9.37 -22.40 2.32
C LYS A 44 10.63 -23.27 2.24
N ILE A 45 11.50 -23.03 1.26
CA ILE A 45 12.78 -23.74 1.12
C ILE A 45 13.69 -23.45 2.33
N TYR A 46 13.80 -22.19 2.74
CA TYR A 46 14.55 -21.82 3.93
C TYR A 46 14.00 -22.48 5.20
N LEU A 47 12.67 -22.55 5.37
CA LEU A 47 12.07 -23.18 6.54
C LEU A 47 12.42 -24.67 6.64
N LYS A 48 12.51 -25.38 5.50
CA LYS A 48 12.89 -26.80 5.43
C LYS A 48 14.38 -27.03 5.68
N SER A 49 15.23 -26.22 5.06
CA SER A 49 16.69 -26.44 5.06
C SER A 49 17.44 -25.73 6.18
N ARG A 50 16.92 -24.60 6.67
CA ARG A 50 17.55 -23.67 7.64
C ARG A 50 18.97 -23.22 7.28
N SER A 51 19.37 -23.37 6.01
CA SER A 51 20.69 -22.93 5.53
C SER A 51 20.77 -21.41 5.36
N ALA A 52 21.93 -20.85 5.69
CA ALA A 52 22.24 -19.43 5.47
C ALA A 52 22.08 -19.02 3.99
N ARG A 53 22.49 -19.89 3.05
CA ARG A 53 22.36 -19.63 1.61
C ARG A 53 20.91 -19.43 1.18
N HIS A 54 19.99 -20.24 1.69
CA HIS A 54 18.57 -20.12 1.38
C HIS A 54 17.94 -18.89 2.02
N LEU A 55 18.42 -18.50 3.21
CA LEU A 55 18.02 -17.25 3.85
C LEU A 55 18.45 -16.04 3.03
N ASP A 56 19.68 -16.02 2.53
CA ASP A 56 20.20 -14.92 1.72
C ASP A 56 19.49 -14.82 0.37
N PHE A 57 19.19 -15.96 -0.26
CA PHE A 57 18.36 -15.99 -1.46
C PHE A 57 16.95 -15.41 -1.22
N TYR A 58 16.30 -15.79 -0.11
CA TYR A 58 15.02 -15.20 0.28
C TYR A 58 15.12 -13.68 0.48
N ARG A 59 16.17 -13.20 1.17
CA ARG A 59 16.41 -11.76 1.40
C ARG A 59 16.58 -11.01 0.08
N GLN A 60 17.32 -11.58 -0.87
CA GLN A 60 17.50 -11.00 -2.21
C GLN A 60 16.17 -10.84 -2.94
N ILE A 61 15.33 -11.88 -3.00
CA ILE A 61 14.02 -11.81 -3.64
C ILE A 61 13.10 -10.81 -2.92
N ARG A 62 13.12 -10.80 -1.59
CA ARG A 62 12.33 -9.84 -0.79
C ARG A 62 12.72 -8.40 -1.14
N ASN A 63 14.01 -8.10 -1.21
CA ASN A 63 14.51 -6.77 -1.55
C ASN A 63 14.17 -6.40 -2.99
N TYR A 64 14.32 -7.34 -3.92
CA TYR A 64 13.93 -7.17 -5.31
C TYR A 64 12.43 -6.86 -5.45
N LEU A 65 11.57 -7.60 -4.74
CA LEU A 65 10.12 -7.34 -4.73
C LEU A 65 9.80 -5.92 -4.26
N VAL A 66 10.45 -5.45 -3.19
CA VAL A 66 10.27 -4.08 -2.68
C VAL A 66 10.66 -3.05 -3.75
N GLN A 67 11.79 -3.23 -4.42
CA GLN A 67 12.22 -2.34 -5.50
C GLN A 67 11.27 -2.38 -6.69
N ALA A 68 10.82 -3.57 -7.10
CA ALA A 68 9.90 -3.75 -8.20
C ALA A 68 8.55 -3.04 -7.92
N ILE A 69 7.99 -3.21 -6.72
CA ILE A 69 6.76 -2.50 -6.31
C ILE A 69 6.96 -0.98 -6.35
N ARG A 70 8.10 -0.46 -5.87
CA ARG A 70 8.40 0.98 -5.92
C ARG A 70 8.49 1.51 -7.34
N ARG A 71 9.14 0.76 -8.26
CA ARG A 71 9.26 1.12 -9.67
C ARG A 71 7.90 1.13 -10.37
N GLU A 72 7.11 0.08 -10.19
CA GLU A 72 5.76 -0.03 -10.76
C GLU A 72 4.83 1.05 -10.23
N LYS A 73 4.88 1.33 -8.92
CA LYS A 73 4.11 2.42 -8.31
C LYS A 73 4.48 3.77 -8.93
N LYS A 74 5.79 4.05 -9.08
CA LYS A 74 6.27 5.29 -9.73
C LYS A 74 5.81 5.38 -11.18
N ALA A 75 5.95 4.31 -11.96
CA ALA A 75 5.55 4.25 -13.35
C ALA A 75 4.04 4.50 -13.52
N TYR A 76 3.22 3.84 -12.69
CA TYR A 76 1.78 4.04 -12.68
C TYR A 76 1.39 5.49 -12.36
N ILE A 77 1.98 6.08 -11.30
CA ILE A 77 1.68 7.47 -10.93
C ILE A 77 2.09 8.42 -12.04
N ASN A 78 3.29 8.27 -12.59
CA ASN A 78 3.77 9.11 -13.70
C ASN A 78 2.84 9.02 -14.91
N GLN A 79 2.43 7.81 -15.28
CA GLN A 79 1.47 7.60 -16.37
C GLN A 79 0.14 8.31 -16.08
N GLN A 80 -0.41 8.15 -14.87
CA GLN A 80 -1.68 8.77 -14.50
C GLN A 80 -1.63 10.30 -14.47
N VAL A 81 -0.53 10.88 -14.00
CA VAL A 81 -0.31 12.34 -13.99
C VAL A 81 -0.19 12.87 -15.41
N ASN A 82 0.52 12.16 -16.30
CA ASN A 82 0.68 12.56 -17.70
C ASN A 82 -0.61 12.45 -18.50
N LEU A 83 -1.45 11.44 -18.22
CA LEU A 83 -2.75 11.26 -18.86
C LEU A 83 -3.79 12.30 -18.40
N ASN A 84 -3.73 12.69 -17.13
CA ASN A 84 -4.67 13.63 -16.54
C ASN A 84 -4.04 15.02 -16.40
N LYS A 85 -4.26 15.91 -17.37
CA LYS A 85 -3.73 17.29 -17.30
C LYS A 85 -4.52 18.23 -16.38
N ASN A 86 -5.74 17.83 -15.97
CA ASN A 86 -6.57 18.63 -15.08
C ASN A 86 -6.13 18.42 -13.61
N PRO A 87 -5.79 19.50 -12.87
CA PRO A 87 -5.37 19.39 -11.47
C PRO A 87 -6.37 18.62 -10.59
N LYS A 88 -7.68 18.82 -10.79
CA LYS A 88 -8.73 18.15 -10.00
C LYS A 88 -8.72 16.64 -10.21
N SER A 89 -8.48 16.17 -11.43
CA SER A 89 -8.40 14.73 -11.70
C SER A 89 -7.08 14.13 -11.22
N GLN A 90 -5.97 14.88 -11.26
CA GLN A 90 -4.70 14.47 -10.66
C GLN A 90 -4.83 14.23 -9.15
N TRP A 91 -5.39 15.19 -8.41
CA TRP A 91 -5.62 15.06 -6.97
C TRP A 91 -6.54 13.88 -6.62
N LYS A 92 -7.59 13.65 -7.42
CA LYS A 92 -8.47 12.48 -7.27
C LYS A 92 -7.73 11.16 -7.51
N THR A 93 -6.76 11.13 -8.42
CA THR A 93 -5.96 9.94 -8.68
C THR A 93 -4.93 9.71 -7.57
N LEU A 94 -4.26 10.76 -7.08
CA LEU A 94 -3.32 10.66 -5.95
C LEU A 94 -4.01 10.18 -4.66
N SER A 95 -5.24 10.61 -4.41
CA SER A 95 -6.02 10.14 -3.25
C SER A 95 -6.42 8.67 -3.38
N LYS A 96 -6.82 8.21 -4.57
CA LYS A 96 -7.09 6.78 -4.84
C LYS A 96 -5.86 5.89 -4.59
N VAL A 97 -4.66 6.40 -4.84
CA VAL A 97 -3.39 5.67 -4.62
C VAL A 97 -2.92 5.77 -3.15
N ASN A 98 -3.73 6.36 -2.25
CA ASN A 98 -3.40 6.60 -0.85
C ASN A 98 -2.10 7.41 -0.65
N ILE A 99 -1.75 8.27 -1.59
CA ILE A 99 -0.62 9.21 -1.45
C ILE A 99 -1.07 10.39 -0.61
N HIS A 100 -2.26 10.91 -0.91
CA HIS A 100 -2.92 11.93 -0.12
C HIS A 100 -4.12 11.31 0.60
N LYS A 101 -4.07 11.27 1.93
CA LYS A 101 -5.27 11.02 2.73
C LYS A 101 -5.84 12.38 3.08
N ASN A 102 -7.14 12.56 2.85
CA ASN A 102 -7.91 13.66 3.42
C ASN A 102 -8.06 13.44 4.93
N LYS A 103 -6.95 13.30 5.65
CA LYS A 103 -6.97 13.45 7.10
C LYS A 103 -7.06 14.95 7.30
N LYS A 104 -8.19 15.43 7.81
CA LYS A 104 -8.18 16.72 8.49
C LYS A 104 -7.26 16.52 9.67
N ASP A 105 -5.98 16.81 9.50
CA ASP A 105 -5.14 17.02 10.66
C ASP A 105 -5.69 18.29 11.26
N ASN A 106 -6.53 18.13 12.29
CA ASN A 106 -6.84 19.20 13.23
C ASN A 106 -5.60 19.47 14.09
N GLN A 107 -4.41 19.51 13.47
CA GLN A 107 -3.29 20.22 14.05
C GLN A 107 -3.74 21.68 14.03
N ILE A 108 -4.37 22.07 15.14
CA ILE A 108 -4.57 23.45 15.50
C ILE A 108 -3.15 24.01 15.48
N ILE A 109 -2.80 24.73 14.42
CA ILE A 109 -1.66 25.65 14.49
C ILE A 109 -2.00 26.50 15.71
N PRO A 110 -1.20 26.47 16.78
CA PRO A 110 -1.48 27.28 17.94
C PRO A 110 -1.67 28.72 17.44
N ASP A 111 -2.72 29.39 17.90
CA ASP A 111 -3.00 30.82 17.59
C ASP A 111 -1.81 31.76 17.93
N ILE A 112 -0.80 31.19 18.60
CA ILE A 112 0.45 31.78 19.09
C ILE A 112 1.54 31.87 18.00
N VAL A 113 1.38 31.20 16.86
CA VAL A 113 2.36 31.32 15.75
C VAL A 113 2.06 32.59 14.96
N SER A 114 2.48 33.74 15.49
CA SER A 114 2.49 34.98 14.72
C SER A 114 3.42 34.85 13.53
N ALA A 115 3.13 35.61 12.46
CA ALA A 115 3.98 35.62 11.27
C ALA A 115 5.42 36.04 11.61
N GLU A 116 5.61 36.90 12.62
CA GLU A 116 6.94 37.29 13.10
C GLU A 116 7.69 36.11 13.71
N ASN A 117 7.07 35.37 14.65
CA ASN A 117 7.69 34.22 15.32
C ASN A 117 8.15 33.15 14.33
N LEU A 118 7.41 32.99 13.23
CA LEU A 118 7.73 32.03 12.18
C LEU A 118 8.91 32.52 11.34
N ASN A 119 8.97 33.82 11.03
CA ASN A 119 10.07 34.42 10.29
C ASN A 119 11.38 34.36 11.08
N ASP A 120 11.34 34.68 12.38
CA ASP A 120 12.49 34.65 13.28
C ASP A 120 13.07 33.23 13.40
N PHE A 121 12.21 32.21 13.53
CA PHE A 121 12.64 30.81 13.53
C PHE A 121 13.41 30.42 12.26
N PHE A 122 12.97 30.85 11.09
CA PHE A 122 13.65 30.54 9.83
C PHE A 122 14.92 31.37 9.61
N LEU A 123 15.02 32.56 10.20
CA LEU A 123 16.24 33.36 10.18
C LEU A 123 17.31 32.78 11.13
N GLU A 124 16.92 32.27 12.29
CA GLU A 124 17.84 31.68 13.29
C GLU A 124 18.30 30.26 12.93
N SER A 125 17.46 29.47 12.25
CA SER A 125 17.75 28.07 11.95
C SER A 125 18.65 27.83 10.73
N LEU A 126 19.03 28.88 10.01
CA LEU A 126 19.99 28.80 8.92
C LEU A 126 21.41 29.08 9.45
N PRO A 127 22.31 28.08 9.47
CA PRO A 127 23.72 28.36 9.76
C PRO A 127 24.31 29.16 8.59
N CYS A 128 24.97 30.28 8.91
CA CYS A 128 25.83 31.03 8.00
C CYS A 128 26.94 30.15 7.42
#